data_AF-A0A2X1KCP7-F1
#
_entry.id   AF-A0A2X1KCP7-F1
#
_cell.length_a   1.000
_cell.length_b   1.000
_cell.length_c   1.000
_cell.angle_alpha   90.00
_cell.angle_beta   90.00
_cell.angle_gamma   90.00
#
_symmetry.space_group_name_H-M   'P 1'
#
loop_
_entity.id
_entity.type
_entity.pdbx_description
1 polymer ?
#
loop_
_entity_poly.entity_id
_entity_poly.type
_entity_poly.pdbx_seq_one_letter_code
_entity_poly.pdbx_strand_id
1 'polypeptide(L)'
;MPGRTPGHRTPLWQQRLRASQLLEIAQGYPDFPVILETLRECLQDVYDLPALERLMRRLNGGEIQISDVTTTTPSPFATSLLFGYVAEFMYQSDAPLAERRASVLSLDSELLRNLLGQVDPGELLDPQVIRQVEEELQRLAPGRRAKGEEGLFDLLRELGPMTVEDLAQRHTGSSEEVASYLENLLAVKRIFPAMISGQGASCLYG
;
A
#
# COMPACT_ATOMS: atom_id res chain seq x y z
N MET A 1 17.90 43.81 -7.59
CA MET A 1 18.16 44.99 -6.72
C MET A 1 19.03 44.56 -5.54
N PRO A 2 20.14 45.26 -5.22
CA PRO A 2 21.04 44.84 -4.15
C PRO A 2 20.44 45.11 -2.76
N GLY A 3 20.70 44.22 -1.80
CA GLY A 3 20.26 44.36 -0.40
C GLY A 3 21.01 45.49 0.34
N ARG A 4 20.37 46.05 1.38
CA ARG A 4 20.85 47.21 2.17
C ARG A 4 22.07 46.94 3.07
N THR A 5 22.62 45.73 3.06
CA THR A 5 23.83 45.36 3.82
C THR A 5 24.79 44.60 2.89
N PRO A 6 25.90 45.22 2.47
CA PRO A 6 26.89 44.55 1.63
C PRO A 6 27.48 43.34 2.37
N GLY A 7 27.51 42.17 1.73
CA GLY A 7 28.19 40.97 2.24
C GLY A 7 27.31 39.86 2.82
N HIS A 8 26.01 40.09 3.05
CA HIS A 8 25.10 39.04 3.53
C HIS A 8 24.11 38.59 2.45
N ARG A 9 23.94 37.27 2.31
CA ARG A 9 22.89 36.70 1.45
C ARG A 9 21.53 37.07 2.02
N THR A 10 20.65 37.62 1.18
CA THR A 10 19.27 37.94 1.58
C THR A 10 18.53 36.65 1.94
N PRO A 11 17.79 36.58 3.06
CA PRO A 11 17.06 35.37 3.44
C PRO A 11 16.01 35.01 2.38
N LEU A 12 15.81 33.71 2.12
CA LEU A 12 15.02 33.20 1.00
C LEU A 12 13.58 33.73 0.97
N TRP A 13 12.92 33.83 2.13
CA TRP A 13 11.56 34.36 2.23
C TRP A 13 11.46 35.81 1.74
N GLN A 14 12.46 36.63 2.01
CA GLN A 14 12.50 38.03 1.59
C GLN A 14 12.82 38.16 0.09
N GLN A 15 13.63 37.23 -0.44
CA GLN A 15 13.84 37.12 -1.89
C GLN A 15 12.56 36.73 -2.60
N ARG A 16 11.83 35.72 -2.09
CA ARG A 16 10.52 35.29 -2.63
C ARG A 16 9.51 36.43 -2.64
N LEU A 17 9.33 37.13 -1.52
CA LEU A 17 8.39 38.26 -1.44
C LEU A 17 8.71 39.35 -2.49
N ARG A 18 9.98 39.72 -2.63
CA ARG A 18 10.40 40.74 -3.60
C ARG A 18 10.27 40.26 -5.05
N ALA A 19 10.55 38.99 -5.32
CA ALA A 19 10.39 38.40 -6.64
C ALA A 19 8.92 38.38 -7.06
N SER A 20 8.00 38.00 -6.16
CA SER A 20 6.55 38.05 -6.42
C SER A 20 6.06 39.47 -6.73
N GLN A 21 6.45 40.45 -5.91
CA GLN A 21 6.11 41.86 -6.15
C GLN A 21 6.66 42.39 -7.48
N LEU A 22 7.88 41.98 -7.86
CA LEU A 22 8.47 42.35 -9.14
C LEU A 22 7.69 41.72 -10.30
N LEU A 23 7.32 40.44 -10.19
CA LEU A 23 6.56 39.72 -11.20
C LEU A 23 5.18 40.35 -11.43
N GLU A 24 4.48 40.76 -10.36
CA GLU A 24 3.17 41.44 -10.45
C GLU A 24 3.20 42.70 -11.33
N ILE A 25 4.32 43.41 -11.36
CA ILE A 25 4.51 44.60 -12.18
C ILE A 25 5.04 44.21 -13.57
N ALA A 26 6.03 43.31 -13.61
CA ALA A 26 6.72 42.92 -14.83
C ALA A 26 5.83 42.13 -15.80
N GLN A 27 4.81 41.40 -15.33
CA GLN A 27 3.87 40.66 -16.18
C GLN A 27 3.13 41.54 -17.20
N GLY A 28 3.00 42.85 -16.93
CA GLY A 28 2.43 43.81 -17.89
C GLY A 28 3.38 44.20 -19.02
N TYR A 29 4.64 43.76 -18.98
CA TYR A 29 5.70 44.11 -19.92
C TYR A 29 6.36 42.83 -20.46
N PRO A 30 5.89 42.29 -21.60
CA PRO A 30 6.36 41.01 -22.13
C PRO A 30 7.86 41.02 -22.49
N ASP A 31 8.44 42.18 -22.82
CA ASP A 31 9.85 42.32 -23.16
C ASP A 31 10.76 42.54 -21.93
N PHE A 32 10.23 42.37 -20.72
CA PHE A 32 11.03 42.54 -19.51
C PHE A 32 12.16 41.50 -19.47
N PRO A 33 13.44 41.89 -19.41
CA PRO A 33 14.56 40.97 -19.62
C PRO A 33 14.59 39.76 -18.67
N VAL A 34 14.16 39.94 -17.41
CA VAL A 34 14.11 38.83 -16.45
C VAL A 34 13.03 37.82 -16.82
N ILE A 35 11.90 38.26 -17.39
CA ILE A 35 10.85 37.35 -17.85
C ILE A 35 11.36 36.57 -19.06
N LEU A 36 11.97 37.24 -20.03
CA LEU A 36 12.52 36.59 -21.22
C LEU A 36 13.59 35.55 -20.86
N GLU A 37 14.50 35.88 -19.93
CA GLU A 37 15.51 34.94 -19.47
C GLU A 37 14.90 33.78 -18.69
N THR A 38 13.90 34.04 -17.82
CA THR A 38 13.18 32.97 -17.11
C THR A 38 12.47 32.04 -18.09
N LEU A 39 11.84 32.58 -19.14
CA LEU A 39 11.20 31.77 -20.18
C LEU A 39 12.23 30.95 -20.96
N ARG A 40 13.37 31.55 -21.31
CA ARG A 40 14.47 30.83 -21.96
C ARG A 40 14.97 29.68 -21.08
N GLU A 41 15.26 29.94 -19.81
CA GLU A 41 15.72 28.93 -18.85
C GLU A 41 14.69 27.80 -18.71
N CYS A 42 13.41 28.13 -18.49
CA CYS A 42 12.36 27.12 -18.38
C CYS A 42 12.23 26.27 -19.66
N LEU A 43 12.21 26.90 -20.83
CA LEU A 43 11.93 26.21 -22.09
C LEU A 43 13.14 25.49 -22.69
N GLN A 44 14.36 25.91 -22.36
CA GLN A 44 15.59 25.38 -22.97
C GLN A 44 16.45 24.57 -21.99
N ASP A 45 16.48 24.96 -20.71
CA ASP A 45 17.38 24.34 -19.73
C ASP A 45 16.63 23.37 -18.80
N VAL A 46 15.37 23.68 -18.45
CA VAL A 46 14.57 22.87 -17.52
C VAL A 46 13.68 21.87 -18.24
N TYR A 47 12.97 22.28 -19.29
CA TYR A 47 12.04 21.42 -20.02
C TYR A 47 12.69 20.74 -21.23
N ASP A 48 12.44 19.43 -21.39
CA ASP A 48 12.82 18.67 -22.58
C ASP A 48 11.67 18.68 -23.61
N LEU A 49 11.51 19.82 -24.29
CA LEU A 49 10.52 19.97 -25.38
C LEU A 49 10.73 18.96 -26.52
N PRO A 50 11.97 18.64 -26.95
CA PRO A 50 12.19 17.59 -27.95
C PRO A 50 11.67 16.21 -27.51
N ALA A 51 11.84 15.82 -26.24
CA ALA A 51 11.30 14.56 -25.73
C ALA A 51 9.77 14.57 -25.71
N LEU A 52 9.16 15.68 -25.28
CA LEU A 52 7.71 15.84 -25.32
C LEU A 52 7.17 15.69 -26.74
N GLU A 53 7.80 16.34 -27.72
CA GLU A 53 7.38 16.24 -29.12
C GLU A 53 7.48 14.80 -29.64
N ARG A 54 8.59 14.10 -29.34
CA ARG A 54 8.74 12.67 -29.70
C ARG A 54 7.65 11.81 -29.07
N LEU A 55 7.32 12.04 -27.80
CA LEU A 55 6.27 11.30 -27.10
C LEU A 55 4.90 11.52 -27.75
N MET A 56 4.55 12.77 -28.06
CA MET A 56 3.28 13.11 -28.72
C MET A 56 3.18 12.53 -30.13
N ARG A 57 4.27 12.51 -30.90
CA ARG A 57 4.29 11.85 -32.21
C ARG A 57 4.07 10.33 -32.11
N ARG A 58 4.71 9.66 -31.15
CA ARG A 58 4.54 8.21 -30.91
C ARG A 58 3.13 7.87 -30.44
N LEU A 59 2.53 8.74 -29.63
CA LEU A 59 1.13 8.64 -29.22
C LEU A 59 0.19 8.76 -30.43
N ASN A 60 0.34 9.81 -31.24
CA ASN A 60 -0.47 10.00 -32.45
C ASN A 60 -0.24 8.92 -33.52
N GLY A 61 0.96 8.35 -33.58
CA GLY A 61 1.30 7.24 -34.46
C GLY A 61 0.78 5.87 -34.00
N GLY A 62 0.16 5.79 -32.82
CA GLY A 62 -0.38 4.54 -32.25
C GLY A 62 0.68 3.59 -31.67
N GLU A 63 1.94 4.03 -31.57
CA GLU A 63 3.00 3.26 -30.89
C GLU A 63 2.82 3.25 -29.36
N ILE A 64 2.17 4.29 -28.82
CA ILE A 64 1.81 4.39 -27.41
C ILE A 64 0.29 4.34 -27.32
N GLN A 65 -0.23 3.39 -26.55
CA GLN A 65 -1.66 3.24 -26.30
C GLN A 65 -2.03 3.85 -24.94
N ILE A 66 -3.20 4.49 -24.89
CA ILE A 66 -3.80 4.98 -23.65
C ILE A 66 -4.92 4.01 -23.27
N SER A 67 -4.94 3.57 -22.01
CA SER A 67 -6.02 2.76 -21.45
C SER A 67 -6.59 3.45 -20.22
N ASP A 68 -7.90 3.68 -20.22
CA ASP A 68 -8.59 4.23 -19.06
C ASP A 68 -9.03 3.12 -18.11
N VAL A 69 -8.67 3.25 -16.84
CA VAL A 69 -9.05 2.31 -15.77
C VAL A 69 -9.56 3.12 -14.58
N THR A 70 -10.81 2.85 -14.17
CA THR A 70 -11.39 3.44 -12.96
C THR A 70 -11.23 2.46 -11.80
N THR A 71 -10.57 2.90 -10.73
CA THR A 71 -10.39 2.11 -9.52
C THR A 71 -11.15 2.75 -8.36
N THR A 72 -11.62 1.92 -7.43
CA THR A 72 -12.29 2.39 -6.20
C THR A 72 -11.30 2.94 -5.18
N THR A 73 -10.05 2.47 -5.21
CA THR A 73 -8.93 2.97 -4.41
C THR A 73 -7.72 3.27 -5.32
N PRO A 74 -6.79 4.14 -4.92
CA PRO A 74 -5.60 4.43 -5.72
C PRO A 74 -4.75 3.18 -5.97
N SER A 75 -4.23 3.03 -7.18
CA SER A 75 -3.28 1.95 -7.50
C SER A 75 -1.91 2.21 -6.84
N PRO A 76 -1.05 1.18 -6.68
CA PRO A 76 0.30 1.38 -6.12
C PRO A 76 1.12 2.47 -6.83
N PHE A 77 0.99 2.59 -8.16
CA PHE A 77 1.62 3.67 -8.92
C PHE A 77 1.02 5.03 -8.59
N ALA A 78 -0.31 5.14 -8.52
CA ALA A 78 -1.00 6.39 -8.21
C ALA A 78 -0.72 6.86 -6.77
N THR A 79 -0.65 5.95 -5.79
CA THR A 79 -0.32 6.25 -4.39
C THR A 79 1.01 6.98 -4.25
N SER A 80 2.03 6.58 -5.02
CA SER A 80 3.34 7.26 -5.01
C SER A 80 3.28 8.69 -5.55
N LEU A 81 2.44 8.95 -6.55
CA LEU A 81 2.24 10.29 -7.14
C LEU A 81 1.43 11.21 -6.22
N LEU A 82 0.46 10.65 -5.48
CA LEU A 82 -0.36 11.39 -4.53
C LEU A 82 0.50 12.00 -3.40
N PHE A 83 1.59 11.35 -2.99
CA PHE A 83 2.50 11.92 -2.00
C PHE A 83 3.20 13.19 -2.50
N GLY A 84 3.70 13.15 -3.74
CA GLY A 84 4.34 14.31 -4.38
C GLY A 84 3.39 15.49 -4.50
N TYR A 85 2.15 15.21 -4.90
CA TYR A 85 1.09 16.22 -4.99
C TYR A 85 0.76 16.86 -3.62
N VAL A 86 0.65 16.06 -2.56
CA VAL A 86 0.38 16.56 -1.19
C VAL A 86 1.56 17.38 -0.65
N ALA A 87 2.79 16.91 -0.85
CA ALA A 87 4.00 17.61 -0.43
C ALA A 87 4.12 18.97 -1.11
N GLU A 88 3.89 19.03 -2.42
CA GLU A 88 3.92 20.26 -3.19
C GLU A 88 2.87 21.27 -2.68
N PHE A 89 1.64 20.81 -2.42
CA PHE A 89 0.56 21.65 -1.90
C PHE A 89 0.84 22.20 -0.49
N MET A 90 1.50 21.42 0.38
CA MET A 90 1.84 21.85 1.75
C MET A 90 2.91 22.96 1.78
N TYR A 91 3.80 23.01 0.79
CA TYR A 91 4.92 23.97 0.75
C TYR A 91 4.74 25.10 -0.26
N GLN A 92 3.73 25.04 -1.14
CA GLN A 92 3.53 26.02 -2.20
C GLN A 92 2.84 27.33 -1.78
N SER A 93 2.06 27.43 -0.69
CA SER A 93 1.26 28.66 -0.49
C SER A 93 1.06 29.16 0.94
N ASP A 94 1.40 30.45 1.13
CA ASP A 94 0.76 31.35 2.09
C ASP A 94 -0.69 31.68 1.65
N ALA A 95 -1.49 30.68 1.24
CA ALA A 95 -2.89 30.89 0.82
C ALA A 95 -3.83 31.08 2.02
N PRO A 96 -4.91 31.89 1.91
CA PRO A 96 -5.87 32.11 3.00
C PRO A 96 -6.54 30.83 3.49
N LEU A 97 -6.71 30.72 4.81
CA LEU A 97 -7.24 29.54 5.53
C LEU A 97 -8.60 29.00 5.03
N ALA A 98 -9.41 29.81 4.35
CA ALA A 98 -10.73 29.43 3.85
C ALA A 98 -10.66 28.51 2.62
N GLU A 99 -9.74 28.79 1.69
CA GLU A 99 -9.49 27.94 0.53
C GLU A 99 -8.86 26.60 0.95
N ARG A 100 -8.05 26.61 2.03
CA ARG A 100 -7.48 25.39 2.63
C ARG A 100 -8.53 24.39 3.10
N ARG A 101 -9.64 24.86 3.69
CA ARG A 101 -10.66 23.97 4.28
C ARG A 101 -11.40 23.15 3.23
N ALA A 102 -11.71 23.74 2.08
CA ALA A 102 -12.41 23.05 1.00
C ALA A 102 -11.55 21.94 0.36
N SER A 103 -10.24 22.17 0.20
CA SER A 103 -9.30 21.20 -0.38
C SER A 103 -8.88 20.10 0.60
N VAL A 104 -8.74 20.43 1.89
CA VAL A 104 -8.42 19.44 2.95
C VAL A 104 -9.57 18.47 3.20
N LEU A 105 -10.82 18.88 3.00
CA LEU A 105 -11.99 17.99 3.06
C LEU A 105 -12.03 16.96 1.91
N SER A 106 -11.17 17.10 0.90
CA SER A 106 -10.99 16.11 -0.19
C SER A 106 -9.79 15.19 0.04
N LEU A 107 -9.01 15.38 1.10
CA LEU A 107 -7.93 14.46 1.47
C LEU A 107 -8.54 13.27 2.22
N ASP A 108 -8.48 12.10 1.59
CA ASP A 108 -8.92 10.87 2.23
C ASP A 108 -8.02 10.56 3.43
N SER A 109 -8.61 10.69 4.63
CA SER A 109 -7.93 10.47 5.91
C SER A 109 -7.36 9.05 6.04
N GLU A 110 -7.90 8.08 5.30
CA GLU A 110 -7.39 6.70 5.26
C GLU A 110 -6.10 6.60 4.43
N LEU A 111 -6.03 7.37 3.34
CA LEU A 111 -4.85 7.49 2.48
C LEU A 111 -3.70 8.20 3.23
N LEU A 112 -4.00 9.29 3.96
CA LEU A 112 -3.05 9.96 4.84
C LEU A 112 -2.57 9.05 5.99
N ARG A 113 -3.45 8.22 6.57
CA ARG A 113 -3.07 7.25 7.63
C ARG A 113 -2.16 6.14 7.11
N ASN A 114 -2.41 5.65 5.90
CA ASN A 114 -1.55 4.66 5.26
C ASN A 114 -0.19 5.26 4.85
N LEU A 115 -0.14 6.57 4.57
CA LEU A 115 1.07 7.28 4.15
C LEU A 115 1.94 7.88 5.26
N LEU A 116 1.35 8.28 6.39
CA LEU A 116 2.09 8.78 7.58
C LEU A 116 2.77 7.65 8.37
N GLY A 117 2.73 6.43 7.84
CA GLY A 117 3.30 5.23 8.43
C GLY A 117 2.30 4.55 9.36
N GLN A 118 1.67 3.49 8.87
CA GLN A 118 1.73 2.30 9.71
C GLN A 118 3.16 1.81 9.61
N VAL A 119 3.84 1.75 10.76
CA VAL A 119 5.01 0.89 10.92
C VAL A 119 4.60 -0.47 10.38
N ASP A 120 5.41 -1.03 9.47
CA ASP A 120 5.15 -2.32 8.86
C ASP A 120 4.77 -3.29 10.00
N PRO A 121 3.63 -3.99 9.99
CA PRO A 121 3.26 -4.85 11.11
C PRO A 121 4.35 -5.89 11.41
N GLY A 122 5.20 -6.25 10.44
CA GLY A 122 6.40 -7.06 10.68
C GLY A 122 7.46 -6.43 11.60
N GLU A 123 7.54 -5.09 11.70
CA GLU A 123 8.44 -4.36 12.61
C GLU A 123 7.83 -4.10 14.00
N LEU A 124 6.50 -4.14 14.14
CA LEU A 124 5.78 -3.95 15.41
C LEU A 124 5.37 -5.25 16.11
N LEU A 125 5.14 -6.32 15.35
CA LEU A 125 4.66 -7.58 15.89
C LEU A 125 5.85 -8.40 16.39
N ASP A 126 5.85 -8.67 17.70
CA ASP A 126 6.81 -9.60 18.30
C ASP A 126 6.71 -10.96 17.58
N PRO A 127 7.81 -11.47 16.99
CA PRO A 127 7.83 -12.78 16.34
C PRO A 127 7.31 -13.91 17.23
N GLN A 128 7.44 -13.79 18.55
CA GLN A 128 6.88 -14.76 19.50
C GLN A 128 5.34 -14.74 19.51
N VAL A 129 4.73 -13.55 19.40
CA VAL A 129 3.28 -13.41 19.33
C VAL A 129 2.75 -13.97 18.01
N ILE A 130 3.45 -13.73 16.90
CA ILE A 130 3.10 -14.33 15.60
C ILE A 130 3.09 -15.85 15.69
N ARG A 131 4.18 -16.44 16.22
CA ARG A 131 4.27 -17.90 16.39
C ARG A 131 3.17 -18.44 17.30
N GLN A 132 2.85 -17.74 18.40
CA GLN A 132 1.76 -18.14 19.29
C GLN A 132 0.41 -18.14 18.56
N VAL A 133 0.11 -17.07 17.80
CA VAL A 133 -1.15 -16.97 17.05
C VAL A 133 -1.21 -18.04 15.95
N GLU A 134 -0.10 -18.33 15.27
CA GLU A 134 -0.01 -19.44 14.31
C GLU A 134 -0.31 -20.79 14.98
N GLU A 135 0.28 -21.07 16.15
CA GLU A 135 0.01 -22.29 16.91
C GLU A 135 -1.46 -22.39 17.38
N GLU A 136 -2.09 -21.26 17.72
CA GLU A 136 -3.50 -21.19 18.11
C GLU A 136 -4.46 -21.38 16.93
N LEU A 137 -4.11 -20.83 15.76
CA LEU A 137 -4.87 -20.99 14.52
C LEU A 137 -4.72 -22.41 13.97
N GLN A 138 -3.52 -22.98 14.00
CA GLN A 138 -3.25 -24.37 13.61
C GLN A 138 -3.74 -25.40 14.64
N ARG A 139 -4.39 -24.97 15.72
CA ARG A 139 -4.94 -25.84 16.79
C ARG A 139 -3.87 -26.69 17.50
N LEU A 140 -2.60 -26.26 17.47
CA LEU A 140 -1.47 -26.92 18.14
C LEU A 140 -1.34 -26.48 19.61
N ALA A 141 -1.73 -25.24 19.91
CA ALA A 141 -1.69 -24.68 21.25
C ALA A 141 -2.53 -25.52 22.23
N PRO A 142 -2.04 -25.81 23.46
CA PRO A 142 -2.69 -26.73 24.41
C PRO A 142 -4.16 -26.43 24.71
N GLY A 143 -4.55 -25.15 24.72
CA GLY A 143 -5.92 -24.70 24.96
C GLY A 143 -6.86 -24.73 23.74
N ARG A 144 -6.31 -24.91 22.54
CA ARG A 144 -7.05 -24.84 21.25
C ARG A 144 -7.23 -26.19 20.58
N ARG A 145 -6.51 -27.23 21.04
CA ARG A 145 -6.62 -28.60 20.52
C ARG A 145 -8.06 -29.10 20.52
N ALA A 146 -8.41 -29.81 19.44
CA ALA A 146 -9.72 -30.43 19.28
C ALA A 146 -9.96 -31.51 20.35
N LYS A 147 -11.23 -31.71 20.69
CA LYS A 147 -11.67 -32.69 21.70
C LYS A 147 -12.84 -33.51 21.19
N GLY A 148 -12.77 -34.82 21.40
CA GLY A 148 -13.81 -35.77 21.00
C GLY A 148 -13.96 -35.87 19.48
N GLU A 149 -14.90 -36.71 19.07
CA GLU A 149 -15.13 -37.05 17.66
C GLU A 149 -15.59 -35.84 16.82
N GLU A 150 -16.52 -35.02 17.34
CA GLU A 150 -17.00 -33.83 16.61
C GLU A 150 -15.91 -32.77 16.46
N GLY A 151 -15.04 -32.61 17.47
CA GLY A 151 -13.92 -31.67 17.38
C GLY A 151 -12.92 -32.07 16.30
N LEU A 152 -12.75 -33.38 16.06
CA LEU A 152 -11.91 -33.90 14.98
C LEU A 152 -12.50 -33.60 13.60
N PHE A 153 -13.83 -33.73 13.45
CA PHE A 153 -14.53 -33.37 12.22
C PHE A 153 -14.44 -31.87 11.93
N ASP A 154 -14.66 -31.02 12.94
CA ASP A 154 -14.51 -29.57 12.80
C ASP A 154 -13.08 -29.18 12.42
N LEU A 155 -12.07 -29.89 12.93
CA LEU A 155 -10.67 -29.63 12.58
C LEU A 155 -10.41 -29.84 11.08
N LEU A 156 -10.91 -30.94 10.50
CA LEU A 156 -10.81 -31.21 9.07
C LEU A 156 -11.60 -30.21 8.22
N ARG A 157 -12.70 -29.67 8.75
CA ARG A 157 -13.51 -28.64 8.10
C ARG A 157 -12.83 -27.27 8.09
N GLU A 158 -12.16 -26.90 9.18
CA GLU A 158 -11.51 -25.59 9.35
C GLU A 158 -10.11 -25.52 8.73
N LEU A 159 -9.27 -26.53 8.93
CA LEU A 159 -7.86 -26.54 8.51
C LEU A 159 -7.61 -27.32 7.21
N GLY A 160 -8.60 -28.10 6.77
CA GLY A 160 -8.52 -28.89 5.55
C GLY A 160 -7.90 -30.27 5.74
N PRO A 161 -7.64 -30.98 4.62
CA PRO A 161 -7.13 -32.35 4.63
C PRO A 161 -5.72 -32.44 5.18
N MET A 162 -5.51 -33.41 6.06
CA MET A 162 -4.22 -33.65 6.69
C MET A 162 -4.05 -35.13 7.06
N THR A 163 -2.83 -35.50 7.43
CA THR A 163 -2.46 -36.87 7.81
C THR A 163 -2.98 -37.25 9.21
N VAL A 164 -3.02 -38.54 9.53
CA VAL A 164 -3.42 -39.02 10.87
C VAL A 164 -2.45 -38.53 11.96
N GLU A 165 -1.16 -38.45 11.63
CA GLU A 165 -0.12 -37.92 12.54
C GLU A 165 -0.36 -36.43 12.85
N ASP A 166 -0.71 -35.65 11.83
CA ASP A 166 -1.07 -34.25 11.95
C ASP A 166 -2.33 -34.01 12.80
N LEU A 167 -3.32 -34.90 12.68
CA LEU A 167 -4.55 -34.86 13.47
C LEU A 167 -4.26 -35.16 14.95
N ALA A 168 -3.40 -36.14 15.22
CA ALA A 168 -3.01 -36.51 16.58
C ALA A 168 -2.29 -35.37 17.31
N GLN A 169 -1.48 -34.56 16.61
CA GLN A 169 -0.81 -33.39 17.20
C GLN A 169 -1.78 -32.26 17.59
N ARG A 170 -2.93 -32.19 16.91
CA ARG A 170 -3.94 -31.12 17.06
C ARG A 170 -5.16 -31.55 17.88
N HIS A 171 -5.14 -32.75 18.45
CA HIS A 171 -6.22 -33.33 19.25
C HIS A 171 -5.74 -33.64 20.69
N THR A 172 -6.64 -33.66 21.68
CA THR A 172 -6.28 -33.94 23.08
C THR A 172 -6.20 -35.42 23.44
N GLY A 173 -6.86 -36.27 22.66
CA GLY A 173 -6.89 -37.72 22.84
C GLY A 173 -5.60 -38.41 22.37
N SER A 174 -5.46 -39.69 22.72
CA SER A 174 -4.33 -40.51 22.27
C SER A 174 -4.40 -40.77 20.75
N SER A 175 -3.27 -41.15 20.14
CA SER A 175 -3.26 -41.49 18.70
C SER A 175 -4.22 -42.65 18.36
N GLU A 176 -4.44 -43.56 19.31
CA GLU A 176 -5.37 -44.69 19.17
C GLU A 176 -6.84 -44.23 19.22
N GLU A 177 -7.16 -43.27 20.08
CA GLU A 177 -8.49 -42.65 20.16
C GLU A 177 -8.81 -41.86 18.88
N VAL A 178 -7.85 -41.09 18.36
CA VAL A 178 -8.02 -40.34 17.11
C VAL A 178 -8.25 -41.28 15.92
N ALA A 179 -7.50 -42.39 15.85
CA ALA A 179 -7.72 -43.40 14.82
C ALA A 179 -9.14 -44.00 14.91
N SER A 180 -9.60 -44.31 16.12
CA SER A 180 -10.95 -44.84 16.36
C SER A 180 -12.05 -43.84 15.94
N TYR A 181 -11.87 -42.54 16.21
CA TYR A 181 -12.79 -41.50 15.77
C TYR A 181 -12.82 -41.34 14.25
N LEU A 182 -11.67 -41.46 13.57
CA LEU A 182 -11.63 -41.44 12.11
C LEU A 182 -12.37 -42.63 11.51
N GLU A 183 -12.21 -43.83 12.07
CA GLU A 183 -12.94 -45.02 11.63
C GLU A 183 -14.46 -44.84 11.79
N ASN A 184 -14.92 -44.28 12.90
CA ASN A 184 -16.33 -43.96 13.11
C ASN A 184 -16.86 -42.94 12.08
N LEU A 185 -16.13 -41.84 11.87
CA LEU A 185 -16.52 -40.80 10.91
C LEU A 185 -16.53 -41.32 9.46
N LEU A 186 -15.63 -42.25 9.12
CA LEU A 186 -15.62 -42.96 7.84
C LEU A 186 -16.82 -43.89 7.70
N ALA A 187 -17.17 -44.65 8.76
CA ALA A 187 -18.31 -45.56 8.75
C ALA A 187 -19.64 -44.81 8.53
N VAL A 188 -19.78 -43.62 9.11
CA VAL A 188 -20.94 -42.73 8.95
C VAL A 188 -20.83 -41.87 7.66
N LYS A 189 -19.77 -42.05 6.86
CA LYS A 189 -19.52 -41.34 5.58
C LYS A 189 -19.47 -39.82 5.69
N ARG A 190 -19.04 -39.30 6.83
CA ARG A 190 -18.83 -37.85 7.03
C ARG A 190 -17.48 -37.38 6.48
N ILE A 191 -16.51 -38.29 6.42
CA ILE A 191 -15.20 -38.06 5.83
C ILE A 191 -14.87 -39.18 4.84
N PHE A 192 -13.89 -38.95 3.97
CA PHE A 192 -13.35 -39.96 3.06
C PHE A 192 -11.83 -39.83 2.92
N PRO A 193 -11.10 -40.92 2.69
CA PRO A 193 -9.66 -40.87 2.47
C PRO A 193 -9.37 -40.37 1.05
N ALA A 194 -8.38 -39.49 0.94
CA ALA A 194 -7.92 -38.90 -0.30
C ALA A 194 -6.40 -38.84 -0.35
N MET A 195 -5.86 -38.97 -1.56
CA MET A 195 -4.43 -38.83 -1.82
C MET A 195 -4.19 -37.47 -2.47
N ILE A 196 -3.44 -36.59 -1.81
CA ILE A 196 -3.10 -35.26 -2.29
C ILE A 196 -1.59 -35.21 -2.50
N SER A 197 -1.15 -34.93 -3.72
CA SER A 197 0.26 -34.71 -4.08
C SER A 197 1.26 -35.82 -3.69
N GLY A 198 0.82 -37.08 -3.66
CA GLY A 198 1.71 -38.24 -3.47
C GLY A 198 2.20 -38.49 -2.04
N GLN A 199 1.75 -37.70 -1.05
CA GLN A 199 1.94 -37.98 0.37
C GLN A 199 0.74 -38.75 0.93
N GLY A 200 0.97 -39.55 1.97
CA GLY A 200 0.06 -40.57 2.49
C GLY A 200 -1.34 -40.05 2.89
N ALA A 201 -2.25 -41.01 3.03
CA ALA A 201 -3.70 -40.84 3.16
C ALA A 201 -4.10 -39.61 4.00
N SER A 202 -4.69 -38.63 3.33
CA SER A 202 -5.25 -37.42 3.94
C SER A 202 -6.78 -37.55 4.00
N CYS A 203 -7.41 -37.16 5.10
CA CYS A 203 -8.88 -37.24 5.22
C CYS A 203 -9.54 -35.96 4.69
N LEU A 204 -10.52 -36.09 3.80
CA LEU A 204 -11.36 -34.99 3.32
C LEU A 204 -12.76 -35.08 3.92
N TYR A 205 -13.41 -33.94 4.12
CA TYR A 205 -14.83 -33.89 4.50
C TYR A 205 -15.71 -34.00 3.25
N GLY A 206 -16.86 -34.68 3.37
CA GLY A 206 -17.88 -34.83 2.31
C GLY A 206 -19.09 -33.96 2.55
#